data_AF-A0A6A4H7J9-F1
#
_entry.id   AF-A0A6A4H7J9-F1
#
_cell.length_a   1.000
_cell.length_b   1.000
_cell.length_c   1.000
_cell.angle_alpha   90.00
_cell.angle_beta   90.00
_cell.angle_gamma   90.00
#
_symmetry.space_group_name_H-M   'P 1'
#
loop_
_entity.id
_entity.type
_entity.pdbx_description
1 polymer ?
#
loop_
_entity_poly.entity_id
_entity_poly.type
_entity_poly.pdbx_seq_one_letter_code
_entity_poly.pdbx_strand_id
1 'polypeptide(L)'
;MPTDVARALAHQLTAKRASNSDPFHVGNLHITGPEERKFILDSIDCDEDEARKEAFIQWCIDVRDSQRSLLDLERAPIEESIMKELVTEYERRHHKAITLEVRENLRIVARARANEKLRVIKRKEIERWNRRERKEEQELKEEQELKEEQELNEEQEREEESKARGVSL
;
A
#
# COMPACT_ATOMS: atom_id res chain seq x y z
N MET A 1 5.48 -11.14 0.84
CA MET A 1 5.67 -10.73 2.25
C MET A 1 6.05 -9.24 2.39
N PRO A 2 7.25 -8.73 2.02
CA PRO A 2 7.54 -7.28 2.19
C PRO A 2 6.71 -6.37 1.26
N THR A 3 6.38 -6.87 0.07
CA THR A 3 5.56 -6.18 -0.94
C THR A 3 4.13 -5.95 -0.47
N ASP A 4 3.55 -6.87 0.30
CA ASP A 4 2.15 -6.81 0.71
C ASP A 4 1.95 -5.77 1.82
N VAL A 5 2.87 -5.73 2.79
CA VAL A 5 2.89 -4.72 3.86
C VAL A 5 3.11 -3.31 3.29
N ALA A 6 4.08 -3.15 2.39
CA ALA A 6 4.37 -1.87 1.75
C ALA A 6 3.20 -1.37 0.89
N ARG A 7 2.55 -2.28 0.14
CA ARG A 7 1.36 -1.97 -0.67
C ARG A 7 0.18 -1.60 0.21
N ALA A 8 -0.09 -2.35 1.29
CA ALA A 8 -1.15 -2.06 2.24
C ALA A 8 -0.94 -0.69 2.92
N LEU A 9 0.29 -0.38 3.35
CA LEU A 9 0.64 0.92 3.92
C LEU A 9 0.42 2.06 2.90
N ALA A 10 0.83 1.86 1.65
CA ALA A 10 0.63 2.86 0.59
C ALA A 10 -0.86 3.14 0.35
N HIS A 11 -1.71 2.11 0.29
CA HIS A 11 -3.16 2.31 0.14
C HIS A 11 -3.76 3.05 1.34
N GLN A 12 -3.36 2.71 2.57
CA GLN A 12 -3.81 3.43 3.77
C GLN A 12 -3.38 4.92 3.77
N LEU A 13 -2.14 5.22 3.38
CA LEU A 13 -1.64 6.59 3.29
C LEU A 13 -2.36 7.41 2.22
N THR A 14 -2.76 6.77 1.13
CA THR A 14 -3.33 7.46 -0.04
C THR A 14 -4.85 7.50 -0.06
N ALA A 15 -5.50 6.72 0.81
CA ALA A 15 -6.95 6.73 1.00
C ALA A 15 -7.52 8.16 1.14
N LYS A 16 -8.75 8.36 0.64
CA LYS A 16 -9.44 9.66 0.74
C LYS A 16 -9.61 10.01 2.21
N ARG A 17 -9.20 11.24 2.57
CA ARG A 17 -9.37 11.79 3.91
C ARG A 17 -10.59 12.69 3.96
N ALA A 18 -11.29 12.68 5.09
CA ALA A 18 -12.15 13.80 5.42
C ALA A 18 -11.28 15.06 5.56
N SER A 19 -11.77 16.20 5.07
CA SER A 19 -11.07 17.49 5.03
C SER A 19 -10.55 17.97 6.40
N ASN A 20 -11.10 17.43 7.49
CA ASN A 20 -10.76 17.79 8.87
C ASN A 20 -10.08 16.65 9.65
N SER A 21 -9.67 15.55 8.98
CA SER A 21 -8.98 14.45 9.66
C SER A 21 -7.50 14.79 9.85
N ASP A 22 -7.03 14.67 11.10
CA ASP A 22 -5.64 14.91 11.46
C ASP A 22 -4.71 14.02 10.60
N PRO A 23 -3.68 14.59 9.95
CA PRO A 23 -2.62 13.90 9.24
C PRO A 23 -2.06 12.65 9.91
N PHE A 24 -1.99 12.62 11.24
CA PHE A 24 -1.44 11.50 12.03
C PHE A 24 -2.34 10.27 12.09
N HIS A 25 -3.63 10.38 11.71
CA HIS A 25 -4.58 9.28 11.73
C HIS A 25 -4.53 8.45 10.43
N VAL A 26 -3.32 8.12 9.96
CA VAL A 26 -3.12 7.31 8.76
C VAL A 26 -3.68 5.91 9.00
N GLY A 27 -4.75 5.52 8.27
CA GLY A 27 -5.26 4.15 8.27
C GLY A 27 -5.59 3.58 9.65
N ASN A 28 -5.92 4.43 10.63
CA ASN A 28 -6.09 4.07 12.03
C ASN A 28 -4.87 3.38 12.69
N LEU A 29 -3.66 3.54 12.14
CA LEU A 29 -2.43 2.95 12.70
C LEU A 29 -2.03 3.54 14.05
N HIS A 30 -2.67 4.62 14.50
CA HIS A 30 -2.50 5.19 15.83
C HIS A 30 -3.21 4.37 16.93
N ILE A 31 -4.21 3.56 16.58
CA ILE A 31 -4.89 2.67 17.52
C ILE A 31 -3.96 1.49 17.82
N THR A 32 -3.64 1.29 19.10
CA THR A 32 -2.70 0.27 19.57
C THR A 32 -3.19 -0.42 20.84
N GLY A 33 -2.68 -1.61 21.13
CA GLY A 33 -2.93 -2.30 22.40
C GLY A 33 -4.38 -2.84 22.53
N PRO A 34 -5.01 -2.77 23.71
CA PRO A 34 -6.34 -3.33 23.94
C PRO A 34 -7.43 -2.75 23.02
N GLU A 35 -7.30 -1.47 22.66
CA GLU A 35 -8.23 -0.78 21.75
C GLU A 35 -8.13 -1.32 20.32
N GLU A 36 -6.92 -1.66 19.87
CA GLU A 36 -6.69 -2.24 18.55
C GLU A 36 -7.28 -3.64 18.45
N ARG A 37 -7.11 -4.46 19.50
CA ARG A 37 -7.74 -5.78 19.59
C ARG A 37 -9.26 -5.67 19.52
N LYS A 38 -9.86 -4.74 20.27
CA LYS A 38 -11.30 -4.50 20.22
C LYS A 38 -11.75 -4.04 18.84
N PHE A 39 -11.03 -3.11 18.22
CA PHE A 39 -11.33 -2.63 16.87
C PHE A 39 -11.33 -3.77 15.84
N ILE A 40 -10.35 -4.67 15.91
CA ILE A 40 -10.30 -5.84 15.02
C ILE A 40 -11.49 -6.75 15.29
N LEU A 41 -11.78 -7.06 16.56
CA LEU A 41 -12.92 -7.88 16.97
C LEU A 41 -14.26 -7.33 16.47
N ASP A 42 -14.48 -6.02 16.61
CA ASP A 42 -15.72 -5.35 16.18
C ASP A 42 -15.85 -5.31 14.65
N SER A 43 -14.76 -5.53 13.91
CA SER A 43 -14.72 -5.52 12.44
C SER A 43 -14.91 -6.90 11.79
N ILE A 44 -14.88 -7.97 12.58
CA ILE A 44 -15.06 -9.34 12.10
C ILE A 44 -16.41 -9.89 12.54
N ASP A 45 -17.21 -10.35 11.59
CA ASP A 45 -18.40 -11.16 11.85
C ASP A 45 -17.98 -12.62 11.62
N CYS A 46 -17.48 -13.26 12.67
CA CYS A 46 -16.78 -14.54 12.55
C CYS A 46 -17.27 -15.54 13.60
N ASP A 47 -17.98 -16.58 13.15
CA ASP A 47 -18.46 -17.71 13.95
C ASP A 47 -17.38 -18.79 14.18
N GLU A 48 -16.10 -18.44 14.06
CA GLU A 48 -14.98 -19.36 14.26
C GLU A 48 -14.74 -19.71 15.74
N ASP A 49 -14.10 -20.86 15.98
CA ASP A 49 -13.57 -21.23 17.29
C ASP A 49 -12.62 -20.14 17.81
N GLU A 50 -12.72 -19.83 19.11
CA GLU A 50 -11.92 -18.83 19.81
C GLU A 50 -10.42 -18.97 19.57
N ALA A 51 -9.90 -20.19 19.41
CA ALA A 51 -8.48 -20.40 19.13
C ALA A 51 -8.05 -19.85 17.75
N ARG A 52 -8.89 -19.98 16.73
CA ARG A 52 -8.61 -19.45 15.38
C ARG A 52 -8.81 -17.95 15.32
N LYS A 53 -9.85 -17.47 16.01
CA LYS A 53 -10.13 -16.04 16.16
C LYS A 53 -8.96 -15.31 16.81
N GLU A 54 -8.38 -15.86 17.87
CA GLU A 54 -7.21 -15.24 18.51
C GLU A 54 -5.98 -15.24 17.59
N ALA A 55 -5.73 -16.34 16.87
CA ALA A 55 -4.63 -16.41 15.90
C ALA A 55 -4.79 -15.38 14.77
N PHE A 56 -6.02 -15.17 14.28
CA PHE A 56 -6.33 -14.15 13.29
C PHE A 56 -6.08 -12.73 13.83
N ILE A 57 -6.56 -12.43 15.04
CA ILE A 57 -6.36 -11.13 15.70
C ILE A 57 -4.86 -10.85 15.83
N GLN A 58 -4.08 -11.81 16.31
CA GLN A 58 -2.65 -11.64 16.46
C GLN A 58 -1.98 -11.38 15.11
N TRP A 59 -2.34 -12.13 14.07
CA TRP A 59 -1.85 -11.89 12.72
C TRP A 59 -2.17 -10.46 12.22
N CYS A 60 -3.39 -9.96 12.47
CA CYS A 60 -3.75 -8.58 12.12
C CYS A 60 -2.90 -7.55 12.87
N ILE A 61 -2.60 -7.78 14.15
CA ILE A 61 -1.73 -6.92 14.96
C ILE A 61 -0.31 -6.93 14.38
N ASP A 62 0.26 -8.10 14.10
CA ASP A 62 1.62 -8.23 13.56
C ASP A 62 1.79 -7.51 12.21
N VAL A 63 0.77 -7.59 11.35
CA VAL A 63 0.74 -6.85 10.07
C VAL A 63 0.71 -5.34 10.32
N ARG A 64 -0.10 -4.86 11.27
CA ARG A 64 -0.20 -3.43 11.60
C ARG A 64 1.05 -2.90 12.28
N ASP A 65 1.68 -3.68 13.15
CA ASP A 65 3.00 -3.39 13.73
C ASP A 65 4.07 -3.26 12.65
N SER A 66 4.04 -4.16 11.66
CA SER A 66 4.93 -4.09 10.49
C SER A 66 4.68 -2.82 9.67
N GLN A 67 3.42 -2.43 9.46
CA GLN A 67 3.06 -1.18 8.79
C GLN A 67 3.54 0.06 9.56
N ARG A 68 3.38 0.07 10.89
CA ARG A 68 3.86 1.16 11.76
C ARG A 68 5.38 1.29 11.69
N SER A 69 6.09 0.18 11.79
CA SER A 69 7.55 0.14 11.70
C SER A 69 8.05 0.66 10.35
N LEU A 70 7.40 0.23 9.26
CA LEU A 70 7.73 0.70 7.92
C LEU A 70 7.42 2.20 7.73
N LEU A 71 6.28 2.67 8.25
CA LEU A 71 5.92 4.09 8.21
C LEU A 71 6.97 4.96 8.89
N ASP A 72 7.43 4.57 10.08
CA ASP A 72 8.46 5.31 10.80
C ASP A 72 9.81 5.27 10.07
N LEU A 73 10.19 4.10 9.54
CA LEU A 73 11.42 3.93 8.76
C LEU A 73 11.45 4.83 7.52
N GLU A 74 10.35 4.90 6.77
CA GLU A 74 10.25 5.71 5.55
C GLU A 74 10.07 7.20 5.84
N ARG A 75 9.38 7.56 6.92
CA ARG A 75 9.15 8.96 7.32
C ARG A 75 10.40 9.61 7.90
N ALA A 76 11.14 8.90 8.75
CA ALA A 76 12.28 9.44 9.49
C ALA A 76 13.29 10.23 8.63
N PRO A 77 13.81 9.72 7.49
CA PRO A 77 14.78 10.48 6.68
C PRO A 77 14.16 11.74 6.05
N ILE A 78 12.86 11.71 5.73
CA ILE A 78 12.14 12.86 5.18
C ILE A 78 11.96 13.93 6.27
N GLU A 79 11.53 13.51 7.46
CA GLU A 79 11.35 14.37 8.63
C GLU A 79 12.68 15.03 9.04
N GLU A 80 13.78 14.27 9.07
CA GLU A 80 15.10 14.81 9.40
C GLU A 80 15.56 15.87 8.39
N SER A 81 15.38 15.61 7.10
CA SER A 81 15.72 16.57 6.04
C SER A 81 14.93 17.88 6.18
N ILE A 82 13.62 17.79 6.38
CA ILE A 82 12.76 18.97 6.60
C ILE A 82 13.14 19.69 7.90
N MET A 83 13.47 18.95 8.95
CA MET A 83 13.89 19.55 10.23
C MET A 83 15.15 20.40 10.06
N LYS A 84 16.13 19.92 9.28
CA LYS A 84 17.35 20.70 8.97
C LYS A 84 17.03 21.99 8.22
N GLU A 85 16.14 21.93 7.23
CA GLU A 85 15.67 23.11 6.49
C GLU A 85 15.00 24.13 7.43
N LEU A 86 14.09 23.67 8.28
CA LEU A 86 13.34 24.50 9.22
C LEU A 86 14.25 25.17 10.27
N VAL A 87 15.23 24.45 10.80
CA VAL A 87 16.23 24.99 11.73
C VAL A 87 17.05 26.09 11.05
N THR A 88 17.55 25.81 9.84
CA THR A 88 18.33 26.79 9.07
C THR A 88 17.52 28.05 8.77
N GLU A 89 16.25 27.89 8.41
CA GLU A 89 15.34 29.01 8.15
C GLU A 89 15.06 29.82 9.41
N TYR A 90 14.89 29.16 10.55
CA TYR A 90 14.67 29.81 11.84
C TYR A 90 15.89 30.65 12.24
N GLU A 91 17.09 30.08 12.21
CA GLU A 91 18.34 30.76 12.55
C GLU A 91 18.60 31.97 11.64
N ARG A 92 18.23 31.89 10.35
CA ARG A 92 18.35 33.01 9.43
C ARG A 92 17.39 34.16 9.75
N ARG A 93 16.17 33.85 10.21
CA ARG A 93 15.11 34.85 10.42
C ARG A 93 15.03 35.39 11.84
N HIS A 94 15.56 34.67 12.81
CA HIS A 94 15.45 34.99 14.22
C HIS A 94 16.83 35.12 14.84
N HIS A 95 17.04 36.19 15.61
CA HIS A 95 18.27 36.41 16.36
C HIS A 95 18.30 35.66 17.71
N LYS A 96 17.28 34.85 18.00
CA LYS A 96 17.15 34.10 19.26
C LYS A 96 17.60 32.66 19.07
N ALA A 97 18.24 32.10 20.10
CA ALA A 97 18.57 30.69 20.13
C ALA A 97 17.30 29.82 20.11
N ILE A 98 17.40 28.64 19.50
CA ILE A 98 16.33 27.65 19.48
C ILE A 98 16.19 27.04 20.87
N THR A 99 15.07 27.33 21.55
CA THR A 99 14.70 26.68 22.80
C THR A 99 14.14 25.27 22.56
N LEU A 100 13.98 24.49 23.62
CA LEU A 100 13.35 23.16 23.54
C LEU A 100 11.92 23.23 22.98
N GLU A 101 11.14 24.23 23.42
CA GLU A 101 9.77 24.45 22.95
C GLU A 101 9.72 24.76 21.46
N VAL A 102 10.60 25.67 20.99
CA VAL A 102 10.70 25.99 19.56
C VAL A 102 11.09 24.73 18.77
N ARG A 103 12.07 23.97 19.26
CA ARG A 103 12.50 22.73 18.61
C ARG A 103 11.36 21.72 18.49
N GLU A 104 10.52 21.58 19.52
CA GLU A 104 9.39 20.66 19.48
C GLU A 104 8.31 21.12 18.50
N ASN A 105 8.01 22.41 18.47
CA ASN A 105 7.10 22.99 17.47
C ASN A 105 7.60 22.77 16.03
N LEU A 106 8.91 22.97 15.79
CA LEU A 106 9.52 22.70 14.49
C LEU A 106 9.44 21.21 14.12
N ARG A 107 9.59 20.28 15.07
CA ARG A 107 9.42 18.85 14.84
C ARG A 107 7.99 18.49 14.46
N ILE A 108 6.98 19.05 15.14
CA ILE A 108 5.57 18.83 14.80
C ILE A 108 5.31 19.24 13.34
N VAL A 109 5.81 20.41 12.94
CA VAL A 109 5.70 20.90 11.56
C VAL A 109 6.48 20.00 10.58
N ALA A 110 7.70 19.60 10.93
CA ALA A 110 8.53 18.72 10.10
C ALA A 110 7.83 17.38 9.85
N ARG A 111 7.28 16.77 10.90
CA ARG A 111 6.57 15.49 10.82
C ARG A 111 5.31 15.59 9.96
N ALA A 112 4.52 16.64 10.12
CA ALA A 112 3.34 16.87 9.29
C ALA A 112 3.70 17.01 7.80
N ARG A 113 4.76 17.78 7.48
CA ARG A 113 5.24 17.92 6.11
C ARG A 113 5.85 16.62 5.56
N ALA A 114 6.54 15.85 6.39
CA ALA A 114 7.10 14.55 6.02
C ALA A 114 6.00 13.56 5.65
N ASN A 115 4.91 13.51 6.42
CA ASN A 115 3.74 12.68 6.11
C ASN A 115 3.12 13.01 4.75
N GLU A 116 2.94 14.30 4.42
CA GLU A 116 2.39 14.67 3.12
C GLU A 116 3.37 14.35 1.96
N LYS A 117 4.68 14.59 2.15
CA LYS A 117 5.68 14.17 1.15
C LYS A 117 5.65 12.66 0.94
N LEU A 118 5.62 11.87 2.01
CA LEU A 118 5.55 10.41 1.93
C LEU A 118 4.28 9.96 1.20
N ARG A 119 3.14 10.59 1.46
CA ARG A 119 1.89 10.31 0.74
C ARG A 119 1.99 10.56 -0.77
N VAL A 120 2.66 11.64 -1.19
CA VAL A 120 2.92 11.90 -2.62
C VAL A 120 3.80 10.80 -3.22
N ILE A 121 4.82 10.34 -2.50
CA ILE A 121 5.67 9.22 -2.94
C ILE A 121 4.83 7.95 -3.10
N LYS A 122 4.01 7.61 -2.10
CA LYS A 122 3.15 6.41 -2.15
C LYS A 122 2.09 6.44 -3.24
N ARG A 123 1.53 7.62 -3.56
CA ARG A 123 0.63 7.76 -4.74
C ARG A 123 1.33 7.35 -6.03
N LYS A 124 2.56 7.80 -6.23
CA LYS A 124 3.36 7.43 -7.42
C LYS A 124 3.72 5.96 -7.43
N GLU A 125 3.97 5.34 -6.27
CA GLU A 125 4.21 3.89 -6.17
C GLU A 125 2.97 3.10 -6.59
N ILE A 126 1.78 3.45 -6.10
CA ILE A 126 0.51 2.82 -6.50
C ILE A 126 0.27 2.94 -8.00
N GLU A 127 0.46 4.13 -8.57
CA GLU A 127 0.32 4.34 -10.02
C GLU A 127 1.27 3.44 -10.84
N ARG A 128 2.50 3.24 -10.35
CA ARG A 128 3.47 2.33 -10.98
C ARG A 128 3.03 0.87 -10.86
N TRP A 129 2.53 0.43 -9.71
CA TRP A 129 2.01 -0.93 -9.54
C TRP A 129 0.83 -1.18 -10.47
N ASN A 130 -0.17 -0.30 -10.48
CA ASN A 130 -1.34 -0.42 -11.34
C ASN A 130 -0.96 -0.48 -12.82
N ARG A 131 0.09 0.24 -13.24
CA ARG A 131 0.58 0.20 -14.63
C ARG A 131 1.22 -1.15 -14.97
N ARG A 132 1.98 -1.74 -14.03
CA ARG A 132 2.59 -3.06 -14.23
C ARG A 132 1.53 -4.15 -14.29
N GLU A 133 0.58 -4.14 -13.35
CA GLU A 133 -0.51 -5.12 -13.30
C GLU A 133 -1.35 -5.10 -14.59
N ARG A 134 -1.69 -3.92 -15.12
CA ARG A 134 -2.39 -3.83 -16.42
C ARG A 134 -1.56 -4.36 -17.59
N LYS A 135 -0.25 -4.19 -17.57
CA LYS A 135 0.64 -4.69 -18.63
C LYS A 135 0.71 -6.21 -18.58
N GLU A 136 0.85 -6.78 -17.39
CA GLU A 136 0.85 -8.22 -17.15
C GLU A 136 -0.51 -8.84 -17.53
N GLU A 137 -1.62 -8.19 -17.18
CA GLU A 137 -2.97 -8.62 -17.58
C GLU A 137 -3.18 -8.58 -19.10
N GLN A 138 -2.67 -7.54 -19.77
CA GLN A 138 -2.73 -7.44 -21.22
C GLN A 138 -1.87 -8.53 -21.91
N GLU A 139 -0.65 -8.77 -21.42
CA GLU A 139 0.24 -9.81 -21.94
C GLU A 139 -0.39 -11.21 -21.78
N LEU A 140 -1.02 -11.49 -20.64
CA LEU A 140 -1.75 -12.74 -20.41
C LEU A 140 -2.94 -12.92 -21.35
N LYS A 141 -3.67 -11.84 -21.64
CA LYS A 141 -4.80 -11.87 -22.56
C LYS A 141 -4.35 -12.12 -24.00
N GLU A 142 -3.29 -11.43 -24.45
CA GLU A 142 -2.70 -11.65 -25.76
C GLU A 142 -2.15 -13.09 -25.91
N GLU A 143 -1.55 -13.65 -24.86
CA GLU A 143 -1.10 -15.05 -24.86
C GLU A 143 -2.28 -16.05 -24.95
N GLN A 144 -3.41 -15.76 -24.30
CA GLN A 144 -4.61 -16.58 -24.39
C GLN A 144 -5.24 -16.52 -25.79
N GLU A 145 -5.40 -15.33 -26.35
CA GLU A 145 -5.95 -15.15 -27.71
C GLU A 145 -5.09 -15.89 -28.75
N LEU A 146 -3.77 -15.87 -28.60
CA LEU A 146 -2.85 -16.55 -29.51
C LEU A 146 -2.93 -18.08 -29.39
N LYS A 147 -3.17 -18.62 -28.19
CA LYS A 147 -3.41 -20.06 -27.98
C LYS A 147 -4.74 -20.50 -28.58
N GLU A 148 -5.80 -19.72 -28.38
CA GLU A 148 -7.12 -20.00 -28.96
C GLU A 148 -7.07 -19.98 -30.50
N GLU A 149 -6.35 -19.04 -31.11
CA GLU A 149 -6.16 -18.98 -32.57
C GLU A 149 -5.38 -20.19 -33.10
N GLN A 150 -4.35 -20.64 -32.37
CA GLN A 150 -3.61 -21.86 -32.72
C GLN A 150 -4.49 -23.11 -32.63
N GLU A 151 -5.27 -23.26 -31.56
CA GLU A 151 -6.19 -24.40 -31.40
C GLU A 151 -7.26 -24.42 -32.50
N LEU A 152 -7.80 -23.26 -32.87
CA LEU A 152 -8.80 -23.13 -33.94
C LEU A 152 -8.21 -23.51 -35.31
N ASN A 153 -6.99 -23.07 -35.61
CA ASN A 153 -6.30 -23.43 -36.85
C ASN A 153 -5.99 -24.94 -36.90
N GLU A 154 -5.52 -25.53 -35.80
CA GLU A 154 -5.27 -26.97 -35.71
C GLU A 154 -6.57 -27.80 -35.84
N GLU A 155 -7.71 -27.29 -35.36
CA GLU A 155 -9.01 -27.93 -35.54
C GLU A 155 -9.50 -27.85 -36.99
N GLN A 156 -9.34 -26.68 -37.64
CA GLN A 156 -9.67 -26.51 -39.06
C GLN A 156 -8.80 -27.41 -39.96
N GLU A 157 -7.50 -27.48 -39.72
CA GLU A 157 -6.60 -28.38 -40.46
C GLU A 157 -6.99 -29.85 -40.29
N ARG A 158 -7.35 -30.28 -39.07
CA ARG A 158 -7.85 -31.64 -38.80
C ARG A 158 -9.17 -31.93 -39.52
N GLU A 159 -10.09 -30.98 -39.59
CA GLU A 159 -11.33 -31.12 -40.33
C GLU A 159 -11.11 -31.22 -41.85
N GLU A 160 -10.23 -30.38 -42.40
CA GLU A 160 -9.89 -30.40 -43.82
C GLU A 160 -9.20 -31.70 -44.22
N GLU A 161 -8.28 -32.21 -43.40
CA GLU A 161 -7.66 -33.52 -43.60
C GLU A 161 -8.68 -34.67 -43.53
N SER A 162 -9.65 -34.60 -42.60
CA SER A 162 -10.72 -35.60 -42.49
C SER A 162 -11.63 -35.60 -43.74
N LYS A 163 -11.99 -34.42 -44.24
CA LYS A 163 -12.78 -34.25 -45.48
C LYS A 163 -11.99 -34.73 -46.71
N ALA A 164 -10.69 -34.47 -46.78
CA ALA A 164 -9.82 -34.90 -47.88
C ALA A 164 -9.55 -36.42 -47.90
N ARG A 165 -9.59 -37.09 -46.75
CA ARG A 165 -9.39 -38.56 -46.64
C ARG A 165 -10.63 -39.40 -46.97
N GLY A 166 -11.78 -38.78 -47.24
CA GLY A 166 -12.93 -39.42 -47.88
C GLY A 166 -13.49 -40.64 -47.15
N VAL A 167 -14.34 -40.43 -46.15
CA VAL A 167 -15.35 -41.44 -45.79
C VAL A 167 -16.53 -41.28 -46.74
N SER A 168 -16.44 -41.90 -47.92
CA SER A 168 -17.62 -42.35 -48.64
C SER A 168 -18.24 -43.50 -47.83
N LEU A 169 -19.45 -43.27 -47.31
CA LEU A 169 -20.37 -44.36 -46.97
C LEU A 169 -20.90 -45.02 -48.24
#